data_AF-A0AAD9B3B6-F1
#
_entry.id   AF-A0AAD9B3B6-F1
#
_cell.length_a   1.000
_cell.length_b   1.000
_cell.length_c   1.000
_cell.angle_alpha   90.00
_cell.angle_beta   90.00
_cell.angle_gamma   90.00
#
_symmetry.space_group_name_H-M   'P 1'
#
loop_
_entity.id
_entity.type
_entity.pdbx_description
1 polymer ?
#
loop_
_entity_poly.entity_id
_entity_poly.type
_entity_poly.pdbx_seq_one_letter_code
_entity_poly.pdbx_strand_id
1 'polypeptide(L)'
;MGCHDIVDGNHRLTLGLIWTIILRFQDIIVDCDDNKEKRSAKDALLLWCQMKTAGYPNVNIRNFSTSWRDGMAFNALIHKHRPDLIDFDKLKKSNAHHNLQDAFNLAEQHLGITKLLDPEDISVDQPDDKSVITYVVTYYHYFSKMKALKVEGKRIGKVLENAIETEKMVEKYESLASDLLEWIEQTIIILNNRKFANALLGVQQQLQAFNTYRTAEKPPK
;
A
#
# COMPACT_ATOMS: atom_id res chain seq x y z
N MET A 1 18.89 33.22 19.39
CA MET A 1 17.71 33.90 18.84
C MET A 1 16.78 34.18 20.00
N GLY A 2 16.58 35.45 20.32
CA GLY A 2 15.65 35.90 21.34
C GLY A 2 14.30 36.28 20.72
N CYS A 3 13.28 36.49 21.56
CA CYS A 3 11.97 36.96 21.10
C CYS A 3 12.03 38.35 20.45
N HIS A 4 12.94 39.21 20.90
CA HIS A 4 13.14 40.55 20.33
C HIS A 4 13.57 40.50 18.85
N ASP A 5 14.42 39.53 18.46
CA ASP A 5 14.84 39.35 17.05
C ASP A 5 13.65 39.17 16.08
N ILE A 6 12.55 38.59 16.58
CA ILE A 6 11.33 38.36 15.81
C ILE A 6 10.46 39.62 15.79
N VAL A 7 10.31 40.28 16.94
CA VAL A 7 9.52 41.52 17.07
C VAL A 7 10.14 42.65 16.24
N ASP A 8 11.48 42.73 16.21
CA ASP A 8 12.23 43.74 15.48
C ASP A 8 12.29 43.46 13.96
N GLY A 9 11.66 42.38 13.49
CA GLY A 9 11.55 42.08 12.07
C GLY A 9 12.85 41.60 11.42
N ASN A 10 13.76 40.97 12.16
CA ASN A 10 14.98 40.41 11.56
C ASN A 10 14.62 39.22 10.65
N HIS A 11 14.49 39.48 9.35
CA HIS A 11 14.05 38.48 8.37
C HIS A 11 14.94 37.24 8.33
N ARG A 12 16.27 37.40 8.47
CA ARG A 12 17.21 36.27 8.45
C ARG A 12 17.00 35.33 9.63
N LEU A 13 16.79 35.89 10.82
CA LEU A 13 16.53 35.10 12.02
C LEU A 13 15.12 34.51 11.98
N THR A 14 14.13 35.27 11.53
CA THR A 14 12.75 34.79 11.37
C THR A 14 12.66 33.61 10.41
N LEU A 15 13.28 33.70 9.23
CA LEU A 15 13.35 32.59 8.27
C LEU A 15 14.15 31.40 8.82
N GLY A 16 15.22 31.66 9.58
CA GLY A 16 15.97 30.63 10.29
C GLY A 16 15.11 29.87 11.32
N LEU A 17 14.24 30.58 12.03
CA LEU A 17 13.30 30.00 12.99
C LEU A 17 12.26 29.14 12.28
N ILE A 18 11.61 29.68 11.26
CA ILE A 18 10.61 28.98 10.46
C ILE A 18 11.21 27.69 9.88
N TRP A 19 12.40 27.76 9.30
CA TRP A 19 13.12 26.59 8.81
C TRP A 19 13.36 25.55 9.91
N THR A 20 13.75 25.98 11.11
CA THR A 20 13.99 25.06 12.24
C THR A 20 12.69 24.38 12.69
N ILE A 21 11.56 25.11 12.68
CA ILE A 21 10.23 24.56 12.97
C ILE A 21 9.83 23.55 11.91
N ILE A 22 9.94 23.91 10.62
CA ILE A 22 9.66 23.00 9.49
C ILE A 22 10.47 21.72 9.64
N LEU A 23 11.78 21.85 9.86
CA LEU A 23 12.67 20.71 10.03
C LEU A 23 12.30 19.83 11.23
N ARG A 24 11.80 20.43 12.33
CA ARG A 24 11.41 19.70 13.54
C ARG A 24 10.07 18.97 13.38
N PHE A 25 9.12 19.55 12.66
CA PHE A 25 7.73 19.06 12.62
C PHE A 25 7.35 18.35 11.31
N GLN A 26 8.08 18.50 10.21
CA GLN A 26 7.76 17.80 8.97
C GLN A 26 8.20 16.32 8.96
N ASP A 27 8.38 15.62 10.09
CA ASP A 27 8.76 14.19 10.14
C ASP A 27 9.86 13.78 9.14
N ILE A 28 10.76 14.73 8.79
CA ILE A 28 11.96 14.44 8.00
C ILE A 28 12.91 13.58 8.87
N ILE A 29 12.69 13.62 10.19
CA ILE A 29 13.45 12.96 11.23
C ILE A 29 12.91 11.55 11.44
N VAL A 30 13.71 10.55 11.08
CA VAL A 30 13.67 9.26 11.78
C VAL A 30 14.19 9.54 13.19
N ASP A 31 13.39 9.30 14.23
CA ASP A 31 13.75 9.54 15.64
C ASP A 31 15.17 9.04 15.96
N CYS A 32 16.08 9.96 16.28
CA CYS A 32 17.28 9.85 17.12
C CYS A 32 17.78 11.31 17.38
N ASP A 33 18.94 11.54 18.01
CA ASP A 33 19.41 12.86 18.49
C ASP A 33 20.69 13.39 17.76
N ASP A 34 20.88 14.72 17.74
CA ASP A 34 22.03 15.52 17.25
C ASP A 34 22.24 15.86 15.74
N ASN A 35 22.91 17.01 15.49
CA ASN A 35 23.16 17.65 14.17
C ASN A 35 23.73 16.77 13.03
N LYS A 36 24.28 15.58 13.31
CA LYS A 36 24.65 14.58 12.28
C LYS A 36 23.42 14.07 11.52
N GLU A 37 22.26 14.07 12.15
CA GLU A 37 21.02 13.51 11.62
C GLU A 37 20.33 14.38 10.59
N LYS A 38 20.47 15.71 10.69
CA LYS A 38 19.95 16.63 9.67
C LYS A 38 20.59 16.35 8.31
N ARG A 39 21.86 15.95 8.31
CA ARG A 39 22.57 15.46 7.12
C ARG A 39 22.02 14.10 6.69
N SER A 40 21.90 13.16 7.63
CA SER A 40 21.33 11.83 7.39
C SER A 40 19.92 11.87 6.76
N ALA A 41 19.05 12.74 7.24
CA ALA A 41 17.68 12.84 6.77
C ALA A 41 17.56 13.50 5.39
N LYS A 42 18.35 14.57 5.15
CA LYS A 42 18.50 15.16 3.81
C LYS A 42 19.06 14.12 2.83
N ASP A 43 20.05 13.35 3.24
CA ASP A 43 20.67 12.30 2.42
C ASP A 43 19.72 11.13 2.18
N ALA A 44 18.90 10.75 3.17
CA ALA A 44 17.86 9.73 3.03
C ALA A 44 16.74 10.18 2.08
N LEU A 45 16.30 11.45 2.17
CA LEU A 45 15.34 12.02 1.22
C LEU A 45 15.93 12.07 -0.19
N LEU A 46 17.21 12.42 -0.32
CA LEU A 46 17.91 12.44 -1.60
C LEU A 46 17.97 11.02 -2.20
N LEU A 47 18.34 10.03 -1.39
CA LEU A 47 18.36 8.63 -1.78
C LEU A 47 16.97 8.14 -2.18
N TRP A 48 15.93 8.52 -1.44
CA TRP A 48 14.56 8.18 -1.82
C TRP A 48 14.19 8.75 -3.19
N CYS A 49 14.51 10.03 -3.44
CA CYS A 49 14.27 10.66 -4.74
C CYS A 49 15.00 9.91 -5.86
N GLN A 50 16.28 9.58 -5.66
CA GLN A 50 17.08 8.81 -6.60
C GLN A 50 16.50 7.41 -6.87
N MET A 51 16.11 6.68 -5.82
CA MET A 51 15.52 5.35 -5.97
C MET A 51 14.18 5.39 -6.71
N LYS A 52 13.37 6.43 -6.50
CA LYS A 52 12.08 6.58 -7.17
C LYS A 52 12.22 6.99 -8.64
N THR A 53 13.22 7.80 -8.95
CA THR A 53 13.47 8.33 -10.29
C THR A 53 14.53 7.53 -11.07
N ALA A 54 15.05 6.44 -10.50
CA ALA A 54 15.97 5.56 -11.20
C ALA A 54 15.35 5.02 -12.51
N GLY A 55 16.08 5.19 -13.62
CA GLY A 55 15.66 4.77 -14.96
C GLY A 55 14.89 5.83 -15.76
N TYR A 56 14.56 6.99 -15.19
CA TYR A 56 13.92 8.06 -15.96
C TYR A 56 14.95 8.82 -16.82
N PRO A 57 14.68 9.03 -18.11
CA PRO A 57 15.57 9.78 -18.98
C PRO A 57 15.63 11.24 -18.53
N ASN A 58 16.82 11.84 -18.65
CA ASN A 58 17.07 13.25 -18.31
C ASN A 58 16.81 13.62 -16.83
N VAL A 59 16.70 12.64 -15.93
CA VAL A 59 16.57 12.86 -14.48
C VAL A 59 17.80 12.32 -13.76
N ASN A 60 18.54 13.21 -13.11
CA ASN A 60 19.71 12.85 -12.30
C ASN A 60 19.76 13.73 -11.05
N ILE A 61 19.17 13.23 -9.97
CA ILE A 61 19.01 14.01 -8.74
C ILE A 61 20.28 13.89 -7.89
N ARG A 62 21.04 14.99 -7.79
CA ARG A 62 22.29 15.07 -7.02
C ARG A 62 22.24 16.05 -5.85
N ASN A 63 21.25 16.94 -5.85
CA ASN A 63 21.04 17.97 -4.84
C ASN A 63 19.57 18.38 -4.81
N PHE A 64 19.21 19.29 -3.89
CA PHE A 64 17.89 19.91 -3.81
C PHE A 64 17.87 21.32 -4.40
N SER A 65 18.67 21.59 -5.43
CA SER A 65 18.70 22.90 -6.09
C SER A 65 18.68 22.68 -7.59
N THR A 66 19.84 22.77 -8.25
CA THR A 66 19.97 22.65 -9.72
C THR A 66 19.46 21.35 -10.33
N SER A 67 19.33 20.26 -9.57
CA SER A 67 18.77 19.00 -10.09
C SER A 67 17.25 19.05 -10.33
N TRP A 68 16.57 20.08 -9.80
CA TRP A 68 15.11 20.22 -9.83
C TRP A 68 14.64 21.35 -10.75
N ARG A 69 15.56 22.22 -11.19
CA ARG A 69 15.26 23.47 -11.92
C ARG A 69 14.53 23.29 -13.25
N ASP A 70 14.69 22.11 -13.87
CA ASP A 70 14.06 21.80 -15.17
C ASP A 70 12.68 21.13 -15.04
N GLY A 71 12.20 20.92 -13.81
CA GLY A 71 10.91 20.29 -13.51
C GLY A 71 10.83 18.79 -13.79
N MET A 72 11.86 18.17 -14.38
CA MET A 72 11.82 16.75 -14.76
C MET A 72 11.75 15.84 -13.52
N ALA A 73 12.47 16.19 -12.45
CA ALA A 73 12.48 15.44 -11.20
C ALA A 73 11.09 15.39 -10.52
N PHE A 74 10.36 16.51 -10.49
CA PHE A 74 9.00 16.56 -9.93
C PHE A 74 8.03 15.69 -10.73
N ASN A 75 8.03 15.82 -12.06
CA ASN A 75 7.20 15.00 -12.93
C ASN A 75 7.53 13.51 -12.81
N ALA A 76 8.81 13.15 -12.68
CA ALA A 76 9.22 11.75 -12.54
C ALA A 76 8.73 11.14 -11.21
N LEU A 77 8.74 11.92 -10.12
CA LEU A 77 8.20 11.46 -8.84
C LEU A 77 6.69 11.21 -8.91
N ILE A 78 5.94 12.09 -9.58
CA ILE A 78 4.50 11.91 -9.80
C ILE A 78 4.26 10.69 -10.68
N HIS A 79 4.87 10.62 -11.87
CA HIS A 79 4.71 9.51 -12.81
C HIS A 79 5.06 8.14 -12.20
N LYS A 80 6.09 8.07 -11.34
CA LYS A 80 6.47 6.82 -10.67
C LYS A 80 5.35 6.23 -9.80
N HIS A 81 4.52 7.09 -9.22
CA HIS A 81 3.46 6.67 -8.29
C HIS A 81 2.07 6.71 -8.94
N ARG A 82 1.87 7.60 -9.91
CA ARG A 82 0.63 7.86 -10.65
C ARG A 82 0.95 8.09 -12.13
N PRO A 83 1.32 7.02 -12.87
CA PRO A 83 1.65 7.15 -14.30
C PRO A 83 0.45 7.57 -15.14
N ASP A 84 -0.76 7.39 -14.62
CA ASP A 84 -2.02 7.82 -15.25
C ASP A 84 -2.16 9.35 -15.37
N LEU A 85 -1.40 10.13 -14.58
CA LEU A 85 -1.49 11.58 -14.55
C LEU A 85 -0.53 12.29 -15.51
N ILE A 86 0.52 11.63 -15.99
CA ILE A 86 1.61 12.27 -16.74
C ILE A 86 2.00 11.40 -17.93
N ASP A 87 2.11 12.01 -19.11
CA ASP A 87 2.79 11.40 -20.25
C ASP A 87 4.25 11.87 -20.27
N PHE A 88 5.12 11.12 -19.58
CA PHE A 88 6.49 11.56 -19.30
C PHE A 88 7.34 11.69 -20.57
N ASP A 89 7.07 10.86 -21.59
CA ASP A 89 7.85 10.82 -22.83
C ASP A 89 7.68 12.10 -23.67
N LYS A 90 6.61 12.87 -23.44
CA LYS A 90 6.37 14.16 -24.08
C LYS A 90 7.13 15.32 -23.42
N LEU A 91 7.65 15.13 -22.21
CA LEU A 91 8.33 16.18 -21.47
C LEU A 91 9.74 16.41 -22.01
N LYS A 92 10.13 17.69 -22.07
CA LYS A 92 11.46 18.12 -22.52
C LYS A 92 12.10 19.01 -21.48
N LYS A 93 13.38 18.76 -21.19
CA LYS A 93 14.19 19.53 -20.24
C LYS A 93 14.25 21.03 -20.57
N SER A 94 14.16 21.40 -21.86
CA SER A 94 14.15 22.79 -22.31
C SER A 94 12.95 23.59 -21.81
N ASN A 95 11.85 22.92 -21.44
CA ASN A 95 10.58 23.56 -21.09
C ASN A 95 10.41 23.65 -19.57
N ALA A 96 11.45 24.10 -18.88
CA ALA A 96 11.56 24.08 -17.41
C ALA A 96 10.33 24.68 -16.70
N HIS A 97 9.94 25.90 -17.07
CA HIS A 97 8.81 26.59 -16.46
C HIS A 97 7.49 25.82 -16.64
N HIS A 98 7.23 25.33 -17.85
CA HIS A 98 6.04 24.51 -18.13
C HIS A 98 6.04 23.21 -17.31
N ASN A 99 7.17 22.50 -17.27
CA ASN A 99 7.28 21.24 -16.53
C ASN A 99 7.03 21.44 -15.03
N LEU A 100 7.56 22.52 -14.45
CA LEU A 100 7.34 22.89 -13.05
C LEU A 100 5.87 23.23 -12.78
N GLN A 101 5.30 24.11 -13.61
CA GLN A 101 3.91 24.54 -13.50
C GLN A 101 2.95 23.35 -13.59
N ASP A 102 3.17 22.45 -14.54
CA ASP A 102 2.36 21.26 -14.75
C ASP A 102 2.46 20.31 -13.55
N ALA A 103 3.67 19.99 -13.09
CA ALA A 103 3.87 19.14 -11.91
C ALA A 103 3.17 19.70 -10.66
N PHE A 104 3.29 21.01 -10.43
CA PHE A 104 2.70 21.67 -9.26
C PHE A 104 1.16 21.70 -9.35
N ASN A 105 0.62 21.92 -10.55
CA ASN A 105 -0.82 21.86 -10.82
C ASN A 105 -1.38 20.45 -10.58
N LEU A 106 -0.74 19.43 -11.15
CA LEU A 106 -1.16 18.04 -11.01
C LEU A 106 -1.11 17.59 -9.54
N ALA A 107 -0.04 17.96 -8.83
CA ALA A 107 0.10 17.63 -7.42
C ALA A 107 -1.00 18.25 -6.56
N GLU A 108 -1.38 19.51 -6.81
CA GLU A 108 -2.47 20.15 -6.08
C GLU A 108 -3.83 19.55 -6.43
N GLN A 109 -4.15 19.48 -7.73
CA GLN A 109 -5.49 19.11 -8.21
C GLN A 109 -5.81 17.62 -7.98
N HIS A 110 -4.83 16.73 -8.14
CA HIS A 110 -5.06 15.28 -8.09
C HIS A 110 -4.49 14.61 -6.85
N LEU A 111 -3.48 15.19 -6.21
CA LEU A 111 -2.84 14.61 -5.03
C LEU A 111 -3.16 15.40 -3.76
N GLY A 112 -3.73 16.61 -3.86
CA GLY A 112 -4.00 17.46 -2.70
C GLY A 112 -2.72 18.00 -2.04
N ILE A 113 -1.60 18.03 -2.78
CA ILE A 113 -0.34 18.59 -2.30
C ILE A 113 -0.33 20.09 -2.63
N THR A 114 -0.47 20.94 -1.60
CA THR A 114 -0.49 22.40 -1.74
C THR A 114 0.75 22.92 -2.47
N LYS A 115 0.59 23.83 -3.42
CA LYS A 115 1.72 24.49 -4.11
C LYS A 115 2.46 25.40 -3.14
N LEU A 116 3.70 25.02 -2.79
CA LEU A 116 4.57 25.82 -1.92
C LEU A 116 5.60 26.65 -2.69
N LEU A 117 5.78 26.36 -3.98
CA LEU A 117 6.82 26.95 -4.82
C LEU A 117 6.19 27.52 -6.08
N ASP A 118 6.72 28.66 -6.52
CA ASP A 118 6.41 29.23 -7.83
C ASP A 118 7.43 28.72 -8.87
N PRO A 119 7.00 28.35 -10.10
CA PRO A 119 7.92 27.87 -11.14
C PRO A 119 9.05 28.85 -11.49
N GLU A 120 8.80 30.15 -11.36
CA GLU A 120 9.78 31.21 -11.63
C GLU A 120 10.95 31.16 -10.64
N ASP A 121 10.69 30.91 -9.36
CA ASP A 121 11.72 30.82 -8.32
C ASP A 121 12.59 29.56 -8.42
N ILE A 122 12.11 28.54 -9.14
CA ILE A 122 12.80 27.24 -9.29
C ILE A 122 13.53 27.12 -10.63
N SER A 123 13.09 27.80 -11.67
CA SER A 123 13.72 27.73 -12.99
C SER A 123 15.00 28.59 -13.13
N VAL A 124 15.39 29.30 -12.07
CA VAL A 124 16.65 30.07 -11.95
C VAL A 124 17.91 29.20 -11.88
N ASP A 125 19.09 29.84 -11.95
CA ASP A 125 20.37 29.14 -11.95
C ASP A 125 20.71 28.43 -10.64
N GLN A 126 20.32 29.00 -9.50
CA GLN A 126 20.51 28.42 -8.18
C GLN A 126 19.25 28.58 -7.34
N PRO A 127 18.30 27.64 -7.45
CA PRO A 127 17.11 27.61 -6.59
C PRO A 127 17.51 27.40 -5.13
N ASP A 128 16.75 28.00 -4.20
CA ASP A 128 16.96 27.82 -2.76
C ASP A 128 16.70 26.36 -2.35
N ASP A 129 17.70 25.74 -1.73
CA ASP A 129 17.64 24.30 -1.46
C ASP A 129 16.67 23.94 -0.33
N LYS A 130 16.45 24.86 0.62
CA LYS A 130 15.50 24.67 1.72
C LYS A 130 14.07 24.65 1.21
N SER A 131 13.72 25.59 0.34
CA SER A 131 12.41 25.65 -0.32
C SER A 131 12.10 24.37 -1.10
N VAL A 132 13.05 23.89 -1.91
CA VAL A 132 12.88 22.62 -2.64
C VAL A 132 12.74 21.44 -1.68
N ILE A 133 13.58 21.34 -0.63
CA ILE A 133 13.46 20.26 0.38
C ILE A 133 12.07 20.28 1.01
N THR A 134 11.61 21.43 1.50
CA THR A 134 10.30 21.57 2.15
C THR A 134 9.19 21.07 1.25
N TYR A 135 9.23 21.40 -0.04
CA TYR A 135 8.20 20.94 -0.96
C TYR A 135 8.32 19.44 -1.27
N VAL A 136 9.53 18.93 -1.55
CA VAL A 136 9.75 17.50 -1.84
C VAL A 136 9.34 16.60 -0.67
N VAL A 137 9.49 17.07 0.57
CA VAL A 137 9.04 16.35 1.77
C VAL A 137 7.53 16.14 1.77
N THR A 138 6.74 17.10 1.26
CA THR A 138 5.28 16.92 1.13
C THR A 138 4.93 15.78 0.16
N TYR A 139 5.66 15.64 -0.95
CA TYR A 139 5.53 14.50 -1.87
C TYR A 139 5.91 13.18 -1.21
N TYR A 140 7.02 13.17 -0.45
CA TYR A 140 7.46 11.99 0.27
C TYR A 140 6.37 11.48 1.22
N HIS A 141 5.80 12.37 2.05
CA HIS A 141 4.75 12.00 3.00
C HIS A 141 3.50 11.50 2.31
N TYR A 142 3.05 12.20 1.27
CA TYR A 142 1.89 11.79 0.51
C TYR A 142 2.05 10.38 -0.07
N PHE A 143 3.15 10.13 -0.79
CA PHE A 143 3.37 8.82 -1.43
C PHE A 143 3.68 7.72 -0.42
N SER A 144 4.29 8.04 0.71
CA SER A 144 4.51 7.08 1.81
C SER A 144 3.19 6.66 2.44
N LYS A 145 2.30 7.62 2.73
CA LYS A 145 0.93 7.35 3.22
C LYS A 145 0.13 6.55 2.21
N MET A 146 0.19 6.91 0.92
CA MET A 146 -0.48 6.17 -0.14
C MET A 146 -0.02 4.71 -0.22
N LYS A 147 1.30 4.46 -0.07
CA LYS A 147 1.87 3.11 -0.02
C LYS A 147 1.38 2.34 1.21
N ALA A 148 1.36 2.97 2.39
CA ALA A 148 0.89 2.36 3.63
C ALA A 148 -0.57 1.91 3.51
N LEU A 149 -1.46 2.79 3.06
CA LEU A 149 -2.88 2.48 2.83
C LEU A 149 -3.07 1.31 1.84
N LYS A 150 -2.26 1.24 0.78
CA LYS A 150 -2.30 0.12 -0.17
C LYS A 150 -1.90 -1.21 0.47
N VAL A 151 -0.92 -1.20 1.38
CA VAL A 151 -0.49 -2.41 2.10
C VAL A 151 -1.55 -2.83 3.13
N GLU A 152 -2.13 -1.88 3.86
CA GLU A 152 -3.22 -2.13 4.80
C GLU A 152 -4.44 -2.75 4.10
N GLY A 153 -4.87 -2.18 2.96
CA GLY A 153 -5.96 -2.74 2.17
C GLY A 153 -5.69 -4.18 1.71
N LYS A 154 -4.47 -4.50 1.28
CA LYS A 154 -4.08 -5.88 0.95
C LYS A 154 -4.15 -6.84 2.15
N ARG A 155 -3.75 -6.38 3.34
CA ARG A 155 -3.82 -7.20 4.56
C ARG A 155 -5.26 -7.49 4.96
N ILE A 156 -6.14 -6.49 4.88
CA ILE A 156 -7.58 -6.67 5.14
C ILE A 156 -8.18 -7.65 4.13
N GLY A 157 -7.85 -7.51 2.84
CA GLY A 157 -8.31 -8.43 1.80
C GLY A 157 -7.96 -9.89 2.09
N LYS A 158 -6.72 -10.16 2.55
CA LYS A 158 -6.29 -11.51 2.92
C LYS A 158 -7.07 -12.09 4.11
N VAL A 159 -7.37 -11.26 5.12
CA VAL A 159 -8.17 -11.71 6.28
C VAL A 159 -9.60 -12.06 5.83
N LEU A 160 -10.18 -11.25 4.96
CA LEU A 160 -11.52 -11.50 4.42
C LEU A 160 -11.56 -12.79 3.58
N GLU A 161 -10.56 -13.02 2.73
CA GLU A 161 -10.43 -14.25 1.94
C GLU A 161 -10.41 -15.50 2.82
N ASN A 162 -9.61 -15.48 3.89
CA ASN A 162 -9.56 -16.56 4.87
C ASN A 162 -10.90 -16.77 5.58
N ALA A 163 -11.63 -15.70 5.90
CA ALA A 163 -12.93 -15.79 6.56
C ALA A 163 -13.97 -16.45 5.65
N ILE A 164 -14.01 -16.07 4.37
CA ILE A 164 -14.88 -16.67 3.35
C ILE A 164 -14.55 -18.15 3.16
N GLU A 165 -13.27 -18.52 3.13
CA GLU A 165 -12.86 -19.92 3.03
C GLU A 165 -13.29 -20.71 4.27
N THR A 166 -13.17 -20.12 5.46
CA THR A 166 -13.61 -20.75 6.71
C THR A 166 -15.12 -21.00 6.70
N GLU A 167 -15.92 -20.03 6.25
CA GLU A 167 -17.37 -20.16 6.15
C GLU A 167 -17.76 -21.30 5.19
N LYS A 168 -17.12 -21.38 4.01
CA LYS A 168 -17.33 -22.50 3.08
C LYS A 168 -16.96 -23.86 3.69
N MET A 169 -15.91 -23.92 4.50
CA MET A 169 -15.50 -25.15 5.18
C MET A 169 -16.51 -25.56 6.26
N VAL A 170 -17.11 -24.59 6.97
CA VAL A 170 -18.20 -24.83 7.92
C VAL A 170 -19.42 -25.39 7.19
N GLU A 171 -19.88 -24.73 6.12
CA GLU A 171 -21.03 -25.21 5.32
C GLU A 171 -20.81 -26.63 4.79
N LYS A 172 -19.61 -26.90 4.27
CA LYS A 172 -19.25 -28.24 3.77
C LYS A 172 -19.25 -29.28 4.88
N TYR A 173 -18.71 -28.94 6.06
CA TYR A 173 -18.74 -29.84 7.21
C TYR A 173 -20.18 -30.12 7.65
N GLU A 174 -21.02 -29.09 7.76
CA GLU A 174 -22.42 -29.22 8.17
C GLU A 174 -23.21 -30.12 7.20
N SER A 175 -23.03 -29.95 5.90
CA SER A 175 -23.64 -30.80 4.88
C SER A 175 -23.19 -32.26 5.02
N LEU A 176 -21.87 -32.51 5.06
CA LEU A 176 -21.34 -33.87 5.14
C LEU A 176 -21.72 -34.57 6.45
N ALA A 177 -21.74 -33.84 7.57
CA ALA A 177 -22.14 -34.37 8.86
C ALA A 177 -23.64 -34.68 8.89
N SER A 178 -24.48 -33.82 8.30
CA SER A 178 -25.93 -34.05 8.21
C SER A 178 -26.24 -35.28 7.35
N ASP A 179 -25.62 -35.38 6.16
CA ASP A 179 -25.78 -36.52 5.26
C ASP A 179 -25.35 -37.83 5.95
N LEU A 180 -24.23 -37.80 6.69
CA LEU A 180 -23.74 -38.96 7.43
C LEU A 180 -24.67 -39.36 8.57
N LEU A 181 -25.20 -38.40 9.34
CA LEU A 181 -26.13 -38.68 10.43
C LEU A 181 -27.43 -39.28 9.89
N GLU A 182 -27.99 -38.71 8.82
CA GLU A 182 -29.18 -39.24 8.16
C GLU A 182 -28.95 -40.69 7.69
N TRP A 183 -27.80 -40.94 7.04
CA TRP A 183 -27.42 -42.29 6.62
C TRP A 183 -27.31 -43.27 7.79
N ILE A 184 -26.70 -42.86 8.91
CA ILE A 184 -26.59 -43.70 10.12
C ILE A 184 -27.97 -44.02 10.68
N GLU A 185 -28.86 -43.03 10.82
CA GLU A 185 -30.20 -43.21 11.35
C GLU A 185 -31.04 -44.17 10.48
N GLN A 186 -31.02 -43.96 9.15
CA GLN A 186 -31.71 -44.84 8.21
C GLN A 186 -31.15 -46.27 8.25
N THR A 187 -29.82 -46.43 8.31
CA THR A 187 -29.16 -47.73 8.39
C THR A 187 -29.52 -48.46 9.69
N ILE A 188 -29.58 -47.75 10.83
CA ILE A 188 -30.01 -48.33 12.10
C ILE A 188 -31.46 -48.86 12.00
N ILE A 189 -32.37 -48.12 11.36
CA ILE A 189 -33.75 -48.54 11.15
C ILE A 189 -33.81 -49.83 10.31
N ILE A 190 -33.08 -49.87 9.20
CA ILE A 190 -33.02 -51.04 8.31
C ILE A 190 -32.46 -52.27 9.05
N LEU A 191 -31.34 -52.11 9.77
CA LEU A 191 -30.67 -53.19 10.48
C LEU A 191 -31.43 -53.68 11.72
N ASN A 192 -32.24 -52.82 12.36
CA ASN A 192 -33.10 -53.21 13.49
C ASN A 192 -34.37 -53.96 13.06
N ASN A 193 -34.71 -54.00 11.77
CA ASN A 193 -35.88 -54.70 11.29
C ASN A 193 -35.76 -56.22 11.50
N ARG A 194 -36.64 -56.79 12.34
CA ARG A 194 -36.67 -58.23 12.67
C ARG A 194 -37.65 -59.04 11.81
N LYS A 195 -38.22 -58.45 10.75
CA LYS A 195 -39.13 -59.15 9.82
C LYS A 195 -38.32 -59.79 8.69
N PHE A 196 -38.25 -61.12 8.71
CA PHE A 196 -37.58 -61.91 7.67
C PHE A 196 -38.57 -62.39 6.62
N ALA A 197 -38.08 -62.64 5.41
CA ALA A 197 -38.90 -63.23 4.36
C ALA A 197 -39.32 -64.67 4.74
N ASN A 198 -40.57 -65.04 4.48
CA ASN A 198 -41.09 -66.40 4.75
C ASN A 198 -40.69 -67.43 3.68
N ALA A 199 -39.59 -67.19 2.96
CA ALA A 199 -39.08 -68.07 1.92
C ALA A 199 -37.54 -68.08 1.95
N LEU A 200 -36.93 -69.26 1.75
CA LEU A 200 -35.48 -69.47 1.77
C LEU A 200 -34.73 -68.49 0.85
N LEU A 201 -35.26 -68.29 -0.37
CA LEU A 201 -34.71 -67.36 -1.36
C LEU A 201 -34.65 -65.92 -0.82
N GLY A 202 -35.71 -65.48 -0.14
CA GLY A 202 -35.78 -64.13 0.42
C GLY A 202 -34.81 -63.92 1.59
N VAL A 203 -34.62 -64.94 2.43
CA VAL A 203 -33.62 -64.90 3.53
C VAL A 203 -32.19 -64.87 2.96
N GLN A 204 -31.90 -65.63 1.91
CA GLN A 204 -30.60 -65.58 1.22
C GLN A 204 -30.30 -64.20 0.64
N GLN A 205 -31.30 -63.54 0.02
CA GLN A 205 -31.17 -62.18 -0.48
C GLN A 205 -30.88 -61.17 0.66
N GLN A 206 -31.58 -61.29 1.80
CA GLN A 206 -31.33 -60.44 2.98
C GLN A 206 -29.91 -60.64 3.53
N LEU A 207 -29.40 -61.87 3.56
CA LEU A 207 -28.01 -62.16 3.99
C LEU A 207 -26.98 -61.57 3.01
N GLN A 208 -27.24 -61.64 1.71
CA GLN A 208 -26.37 -61.06 0.68
C GLN A 208 -26.30 -59.53 0.83
N ALA A 209 -27.43 -58.85 1.00
CA ALA A 209 -27.48 -57.40 1.23
C ALA A 209 -26.70 -57.00 2.49
N PHE A 210 -26.82 -57.76 3.59
CA PHE A 210 -26.05 -57.50 4.81
C PHE A 210 -24.54 -57.67 4.62
N ASN A 211 -24.11 -58.67 3.84
CA ASN A 211 -22.70 -58.85 3.51
C ASN A 211 -22.18 -57.67 2.69
N THR A 212 -22.93 -57.20 1.68
CA THR A 212 -22.58 -56.01 0.90
C THR A 212 -22.43 -54.77 1.78
N TYR A 213 -23.38 -54.53 2.69
CA TYR A 213 -23.26 -53.45 3.66
C TYR A 213 -21.95 -53.54 4.46
N ARG A 214 -21.61 -54.74 4.97
CA ARG A 214 -20.40 -54.95 5.77
C ARG A 214 -19.09 -54.77 5.00
N THR A 215 -19.06 -55.12 3.71
CA THR A 215 -17.80 -55.17 2.94
C THR A 215 -17.58 -53.95 2.05
N ALA A 216 -18.65 -53.24 1.66
CA ALA A 216 -18.57 -52.16 0.68
C ALA A 216 -19.09 -50.82 1.19
N GLU A 217 -20.17 -50.79 1.97
CA GLU A 217 -20.85 -49.53 2.34
C GLU A 217 -20.41 -49.00 3.71
N LYS A 218 -20.21 -49.91 4.68
CA LYS A 218 -19.79 -49.54 6.02
C LYS A 218 -18.36 -48.98 5.98
N PRO A 219 -18.12 -47.76 6.49
CA PRO A 219 -16.78 -47.22 6.57
C PRO A 219 -15.85 -48.13 7.40
N PRO A 220 -14.57 -48.29 6.99
CA PRO A 220 -13.59 -49.05 7.75
C PRO A 220 -13.39 -48.45 9.15
N LYS A 221 -13.02 -49.31 10.12
CA LYS A 221 -12.69 -48.88 11.48
C LYS A 221 -11.39 -48.08 11.54
#